data_AF-A0AAU9AMW6-F1
#
_entry.id   AF-A0AAU9AMW6-F1
#
_cell.length_a   1.000
_cell.length_b   1.000
_cell.length_c   1.000
_cell.angle_alpha   90.00
_cell.angle_beta   90.00
_cell.angle_gamma   90.00
#
_symmetry.space_group_name_H-M   'P 1'
#
loop_
_entity.id
_entity.type
_entity.pdbx_description
1 polymer ?
#
loop_
_entity_poly.entity_id
_entity_poly.type
_entity_poly.pdbx_seq_one_letter_code
_entity_poly.pdbx_strand_id
1 'polypeptide(L)'
;MNVVAESERLARLRALPLSPALRAMAEGRLPHPQLWRCQTGKPFYVYRGAEAPAGPVLIPLWDWNDWVRGVRERPDGLEFVRFDIEMPDEVECLARTEAGLWARLFDALYEDDLELDELEAIARAVDYRYWPLQLKSREAAEPHWSGGSAHSHWLQAWTAAIDARAGAE
;
A
#
# COMPACT_ATOMS: atom_id res chain seq x y z
N MET A 1 -4.31 23.06 2.38
CA MET A 1 -3.43 21.87 2.28
C MET A 1 -4.33 20.71 1.92
N ASN A 2 -4.01 19.94 0.86
CA ASN A 2 -4.85 18.83 0.38
C ASN A 2 -4.64 17.55 1.22
N VAL A 3 -4.54 17.70 2.54
CA VAL A 3 -4.32 16.63 3.50
C VAL A 3 -5.30 16.84 4.65
N VAL A 4 -5.93 15.76 5.12
CA VAL A 4 -6.75 15.85 6.34
C VAL A 4 -5.93 16.31 7.53
N ALA A 5 -6.54 17.09 8.42
CA ALA A 5 -5.89 17.53 9.64
C ALA A 5 -5.37 16.34 10.46
N GLU A 6 -4.20 16.49 11.08
CA GLU A 6 -3.55 15.44 11.87
C GLU A 6 -4.46 14.88 12.97
N SER A 7 -5.23 15.75 13.63
CA SER A 7 -6.22 15.42 14.66
C SER A 7 -7.41 14.61 14.14
N GLU A 8 -7.74 14.71 12.85
CA GLU A 8 -8.87 14.04 12.21
C GLU A 8 -8.48 12.74 11.52
N ARG A 9 -7.18 12.56 11.20
CA ARG A 9 -6.65 11.45 10.38
C ARG A 9 -7.22 10.09 10.76
N LEU A 10 -7.09 9.69 12.03
CA LEU A 10 -7.52 8.37 12.48
C LEU A 10 -9.05 8.22 12.45
N ALA A 11 -9.80 9.29 12.73
CA ALA A 11 -11.26 9.26 12.63
C ALA A 11 -11.70 9.06 11.16
N ARG A 12 -11.04 9.75 10.22
CA ARG A 12 -11.26 9.58 8.78
C ARG A 12 -10.92 8.17 8.31
N LEU A 13 -9.76 7.63 8.67
CA LEU A 13 -9.38 6.26 8.32
C LEU A 13 -10.36 5.21 8.87
N ARG A 14 -10.90 5.42 10.08
CA ARG A 14 -11.91 4.51 10.66
C ARG A 14 -13.26 4.56 9.95
N ALA A 15 -13.60 5.66 9.29
CA ALA A 15 -14.82 5.80 8.50
C ALA A 15 -14.73 5.10 7.13
N LEU A 16 -13.52 4.84 6.63
CA LEU A 16 -13.30 4.12 5.38
C LEU A 16 -13.49 2.61 5.55
N PRO A 17 -13.81 1.86 4.49
CA PRO A 17 -13.93 0.39 4.52
C PRO A 17 -12.56 -0.31 4.52
N LEU A 18 -11.60 0.17 5.33
CA LEU A 18 -10.29 -0.46 5.48
C LEU A 18 -10.36 -1.65 6.45
N SER A 19 -9.53 -2.67 6.27
CA SER A 19 -9.44 -3.80 7.19
C SER A 19 -8.93 -3.38 8.58
N PRO A 20 -9.19 -4.17 9.63
CA PRO A 20 -8.60 -3.97 10.94
C PRO A 20 -7.06 -3.93 10.91
N ALA A 21 -6.43 -4.72 10.02
CA ALA A 21 -4.98 -4.80 9.90
C ALA A 21 -4.38 -3.50 9.37
N LEU A 22 -4.93 -2.97 8.28
CA LEU A 22 -4.44 -1.72 7.68
C LEU A 22 -4.67 -0.52 8.62
N ARG A 23 -5.81 -0.49 9.32
CA ARG A 23 -6.07 0.52 10.36
C ARG A 23 -5.08 0.43 11.51
N ALA A 24 -4.78 -0.78 11.98
CA ALA A 24 -3.80 -0.99 13.03
C ALA A 24 -2.42 -0.47 12.61
N MET A 25 -2.00 -0.75 11.37
CA MET A 25 -0.76 -0.22 10.80
C MET A 25 -0.75 1.31 10.74
N ALA A 26 -1.83 1.95 10.28
CA ALA A 26 -1.90 3.42 10.29
C ALA A 26 -1.86 4.03 11.71
N GLU A 27 -2.27 3.27 12.73
CA GLU A 27 -2.15 3.63 14.15
C GLU A 27 -0.78 3.32 14.77
N GLY A 28 0.12 2.65 14.04
CA GLY A 28 1.46 2.26 14.53
C GLY A 28 1.50 0.93 15.26
N ARG A 29 0.46 0.12 15.12
CA ARG A 29 0.40 -1.25 15.64
C ARG A 29 0.65 -2.22 14.51
N LEU A 30 1.50 -3.20 14.76
CA LEU A 30 1.87 -4.22 13.77
C LEU A 30 0.99 -5.46 13.92
N PRO A 31 0.14 -5.80 12.93
CA PRO A 31 -0.58 -7.08 12.92
C PRO A 31 0.35 -8.31 12.93
N HIS A 32 1.55 -8.13 12.40
CA HIS A 32 2.61 -9.13 12.38
C HIS A 32 3.96 -8.41 12.55
N PRO A 33 4.92 -8.92 13.34
CA PRO A 33 6.18 -8.23 13.60
C PRO A 33 6.89 -7.77 12.33
N GLN A 34 7.07 -8.63 11.33
CA GLN A 34 7.78 -8.29 10.08
C GLN A 34 7.16 -7.18 9.24
N LEU A 35 5.91 -6.78 9.51
CA LEU A 35 5.31 -5.62 8.85
C LEU A 35 5.99 -4.30 9.24
N TRP A 36 6.95 -4.32 10.17
CA TRP A 36 7.86 -3.20 10.39
C TRP A 36 8.55 -2.77 9.09
N ARG A 37 8.81 -3.71 8.16
CA ARG A 37 9.37 -3.46 6.82
C ARG A 37 8.42 -2.70 5.90
N CYS A 38 7.11 -2.90 6.05
CA CYS A 38 6.07 -2.16 5.32
C CYS A 38 5.84 -0.76 5.89
N GLN A 39 6.37 -0.49 7.08
CA GLN A 39 6.29 0.76 7.85
C GLN A 39 4.89 1.03 8.37
N THR A 40 4.81 1.69 9.52
CA THR A 40 3.55 1.94 10.23
C THR A 40 3.61 3.24 11.03
N GLY A 41 2.45 3.71 11.47
CA GLY A 41 2.36 4.75 12.47
C GLY A 41 1.98 6.11 11.92
N LYS A 42 2.33 7.13 12.70
CA LYS A 42 1.93 8.50 12.45
C LYS A 42 2.86 9.12 11.42
N PRO A 43 2.37 9.52 10.23
CA PRO A 43 3.17 10.23 9.26
C PRO A 43 3.77 11.49 9.89
N PHE A 44 5.05 11.73 9.63
CA PHE A 44 5.78 12.88 10.11
C PHE A 44 5.77 14.04 9.10
N TYR A 45 6.14 13.81 7.85
CA TYR A 45 6.53 14.87 6.91
C TYR A 45 5.34 15.74 6.47
N VAL A 46 4.22 15.12 6.08
CA VAL A 46 3.00 15.84 5.64
C VAL A 46 2.38 16.71 6.73
N TYR A 47 2.67 16.45 8.01
CA TYR A 47 2.21 17.27 9.13
C TYR A 47 3.25 18.28 9.61
N ARG A 48 4.43 18.29 9.01
CA ARG A 48 5.56 19.16 9.39
C ARG A 48 6.05 20.06 8.26
N GLY A 49 5.20 20.29 7.26
CA GLY A 49 5.41 21.31 6.23
C GLY A 49 5.85 20.77 4.88
N ALA A 50 5.94 19.44 4.70
CA ALA A 50 6.03 18.88 3.36
C ALA A 50 4.79 19.25 2.55
N GLU A 51 5.00 19.63 1.30
CA GLU A 51 3.90 19.85 0.37
C GLU A 51 3.21 18.53 0.08
N ALA A 52 1.90 18.61 -0.19
CA ALA A 52 1.10 17.47 -0.55
C ALA A 52 0.55 17.68 -1.96
N PRO A 53 0.38 16.59 -2.73
CA PRO A 53 -0.07 16.68 -4.10
C PRO A 53 -1.37 17.47 -4.27
N ALA A 54 -1.46 18.17 -5.40
CA ALA A 54 -2.72 18.71 -5.87
C ALA A 54 -3.78 17.60 -6.07
N GLY A 55 -5.07 17.99 -6.03
CA GLY A 55 -6.18 17.08 -6.31
C GLY A 55 -6.98 16.65 -5.07
N PRO A 56 -7.57 15.43 -5.08
CA PRO A 56 -8.41 14.95 -3.98
C PRO A 56 -7.69 14.95 -2.64
N VAL A 57 -8.46 15.16 -1.56
CA VAL A 57 -7.93 15.19 -0.20
C VAL A 57 -7.25 13.88 0.13
N LEU A 58 -5.99 13.96 0.54
CA LEU A 58 -5.20 12.83 1.01
C LEU A 58 -5.50 12.54 2.48
N ILE A 59 -5.73 11.27 2.79
CA ILE A 59 -5.74 10.73 4.16
C ILE A 59 -4.46 9.91 4.33
N PRO A 60 -3.43 10.43 5.02
CA PRO A 60 -2.14 9.73 5.16
C PRO A 60 -2.27 8.44 5.97
N LEU A 61 -1.66 7.37 5.46
CA LEU A 61 -1.55 6.09 6.15
C LEU A 61 -0.29 6.10 7.04
N TRP A 62 0.89 6.25 6.43
CA TRP A 62 2.20 6.39 7.08
C TRP A 62 3.21 6.96 6.07
N ASP A 63 4.40 7.34 6.55
CA ASP A 63 5.52 7.75 5.70
C ASP A 63 6.82 7.05 6.11
N TRP A 64 7.80 7.11 5.20
CA TRP A 64 9.14 6.56 5.41
C TRP A 64 10.15 7.14 4.43
N ASN A 65 11.30 7.55 4.97
CA ASN A 65 12.23 8.41 4.24
C ASN A 65 11.44 9.56 3.60
N ASP A 66 11.67 9.81 2.33
CA ASP A 66 11.02 10.90 1.60
C ASP A 66 9.67 10.49 1.00
N TRP A 67 9.13 9.32 1.33
CA TRP A 67 7.91 8.80 0.73
C TRP A 67 6.72 8.79 1.67
N VAL A 68 5.58 9.26 1.17
CA VAL A 68 4.31 9.23 1.89
C VAL A 68 3.38 8.25 1.19
N ARG A 69 2.72 7.37 1.97
CA ARG A 69 1.58 6.57 1.50
C ARG A 69 0.29 7.10 2.09
N GLY A 70 -0.76 7.14 1.28
CA GLY A 70 -2.07 7.57 1.73
C GLY A 70 -3.19 6.99 0.90
N VAL A 71 -4.41 7.30 1.32
CA VAL A 71 -5.64 6.94 0.63
C VAL A 71 -6.40 8.20 0.24
N ARG A 72 -7.00 8.16 -0.94
CA ARG A 72 -7.95 9.16 -1.44
C ARG A 72 -9.30 8.50 -1.63
N GLU A 73 -10.36 9.24 -1.31
CA GLU A 73 -11.72 8.85 -1.67
C GLU A 73 -11.98 9.26 -3.12
N ARG A 74 -12.59 8.37 -3.90
CA ARG A 74 -13.04 8.58 -5.27
C ARG A 74 -14.54 8.26 -5.37
N PRO A 75 -15.26 8.80 -6.37
CA PRO A 75 -16.68 8.48 -6.56
C PRO A 75 -16.97 6.97 -6.73
N ASP A 76 -15.99 6.22 -7.24
CA ASP A 76 -16.04 4.79 -7.52
C ASP A 76 -15.29 3.92 -6.49
N GLY A 77 -14.80 4.49 -5.39
CA GLY A 77 -14.12 3.72 -4.33
C GLY A 77 -12.92 4.44 -3.72
N LEU A 78 -11.87 3.67 -3.43
CA LEU A 78 -10.63 4.19 -2.86
C LEU A 78 -9.52 4.23 -3.91
N GLU A 79 -8.52 5.05 -3.65
CA GLU A 79 -7.24 5.04 -4.35
C GLU A 79 -6.12 5.13 -3.34
N PHE A 80 -5.27 4.11 -3.32
CA PHE A 80 -4.05 4.10 -2.53
C PHE A 80 -2.94 4.71 -3.37
N VAL A 81 -2.27 5.71 -2.81
CA VAL A 81 -1.25 6.49 -3.52
C VAL A 81 0.05 6.52 -2.75
N ARG A 82 1.13 6.79 -3.48
CA ARG A 82 2.44 7.13 -2.96
C ARG A 82 2.99 8.34 -3.69
N PHE A 83 3.71 9.20 -3.00
CA PHE A 83 4.46 10.31 -3.61
C PHE A 83 5.71 10.61 -2.77
N ASP A 84 6.69 11.22 -3.43
CA ASP A 84 7.93 11.70 -2.80
C ASP A 84 7.70 13.14 -2.30
N ILE A 85 8.13 13.47 -1.08
CA ILE A 85 7.98 14.80 -0.50
C ILE A 85 8.84 15.86 -1.21
N GLU A 86 9.90 15.44 -1.90
CA GLU A 86 10.74 16.31 -2.73
C GLU A 86 10.12 16.56 -4.11
N MET A 87 9.26 15.65 -4.57
CA MET A 87 8.55 15.73 -5.85
C MET A 87 7.05 15.44 -5.66
N PRO A 88 6.31 16.30 -4.93
CA PRO A 88 4.95 16.01 -4.48
C PRO A 88 3.94 15.86 -5.61
N ASP A 89 4.23 16.38 -6.81
CA ASP A 89 3.36 16.28 -7.97
C ASP A 89 3.48 14.93 -8.71
N GLU A 90 4.52 14.13 -8.44
CA GLU A 90 4.72 12.80 -9.03
C GLU A 90 3.99 11.73 -8.22
N VAL A 91 2.65 11.76 -8.27
CA VAL A 91 1.82 10.82 -7.53
C VAL A 91 1.66 9.50 -8.28
N GLU A 92 2.10 8.42 -7.63
CA GLU A 92 1.88 7.06 -8.08
C GLU A 92 0.57 6.51 -7.48
N CYS A 93 -0.33 6.01 -8.33
CA CYS A 93 -1.43 5.16 -7.88
C CYS A 93 -0.89 3.75 -7.61
N LEU A 94 -0.85 3.36 -6.34
CA LEU A 94 -0.42 2.02 -5.93
C LEU A 94 -1.48 0.97 -6.22
N ALA A 95 -2.75 1.26 -5.90
CA ALA A 95 -3.88 0.33 -6.04
C ALA A 95 -5.24 1.04 -5.89
N ARG A 96 -6.32 0.40 -6.36
CA ARG A 96 -7.71 0.84 -6.20
C ARG A 96 -8.49 0.09 -5.12
N THR A 97 -7.92 -1.00 -4.62
CA THR A 97 -8.47 -1.79 -3.52
C THR A 97 -7.39 -2.05 -2.48
N GLU A 98 -7.81 -2.38 -1.26
CA GLU A 98 -6.86 -2.77 -0.22
C GLU A 98 -6.11 -4.06 -0.59
N ALA A 99 -6.77 -5.00 -1.27
CA ALA A 99 -6.11 -6.22 -1.76
C ALA A 99 -5.01 -5.89 -2.78
N GLY A 100 -5.23 -4.91 -3.66
CA GLY A 100 -4.20 -4.44 -4.59
C GLY A 100 -3.03 -3.76 -3.88
N LEU A 101 -3.29 -3.01 -2.81
CA LEU A 101 -2.23 -2.45 -1.95
C LEU A 101 -1.42 -3.58 -1.30
N TRP A 102 -2.08 -4.59 -0.75
CA TRP A 102 -1.39 -5.75 -0.19
C TRP A 102 -0.53 -6.47 -1.22
N ALA A 103 -0.99 -6.60 -2.47
CA ALA A 103 -0.16 -7.17 -3.52
C ALA A 103 1.17 -6.42 -3.71
N ARG A 104 1.17 -5.09 -3.61
CA ARG A 104 2.39 -4.26 -3.68
C ARG A 104 3.28 -4.43 -2.45
N LEU A 105 2.67 -4.46 -1.26
CA LEU A 105 3.43 -4.63 -0.01
C LEU A 105 4.05 -6.02 0.08
N PHE A 106 3.34 -7.06 -0.36
CA PHE A 106 3.86 -8.43 -0.41
C PHE A 106 5.00 -8.61 -1.40
N ASP A 107 4.93 -7.94 -2.55
CA ASP A 107 6.04 -7.96 -3.50
C ASP A 107 7.29 -7.32 -2.88
N ALA A 108 7.15 -6.18 -2.20
CA ALA A 108 8.27 -5.55 -1.49
C ALA A 108 8.83 -6.45 -0.36
N LEU A 109 7.97 -7.15 0.39
CA LEU A 109 8.43 -8.09 1.42
C LEU A 109 9.15 -9.30 0.82
N TYR A 110 8.72 -9.79 -0.35
CA TYR A 110 9.41 -10.86 -1.06
C TYR A 110 10.78 -10.40 -1.56
N GLU A 111 10.88 -9.22 -2.17
CA GLU A 111 12.15 -8.61 -2.61
C GLU A 111 13.13 -8.37 -1.45
N ASP A 112 12.61 -8.20 -0.23
CA ASP A 112 13.37 -8.07 1.02
C ASP A 112 13.89 -9.42 1.57
N ASP A 113 13.82 -10.49 0.76
CA ASP A 113 14.23 -11.87 1.08
C ASP A 113 13.53 -12.44 2.34
N LEU A 114 12.23 -12.13 2.51
CA LEU A 114 11.45 -12.74 3.59
C LEU A 114 11.05 -14.18 3.25
N GLU A 115 11.20 -15.09 4.20
CA GLU A 115 10.87 -16.52 4.03
C GLU A 115 9.40 -16.73 3.64
N LEU A 116 9.14 -17.74 2.79
CA LEU A 116 7.79 -18.00 2.25
C LEU A 116 6.76 -18.32 3.35
N ASP A 117 7.16 -19.10 4.37
CA ASP A 117 6.31 -19.42 5.52
C ASP A 117 5.95 -18.17 6.33
N GLU A 118 6.89 -17.21 6.40
CA GLU A 118 6.68 -15.93 7.09
C GLU A 118 5.73 -15.04 6.29
N LEU A 119 5.88 -14.98 4.96
CA LEU A 119 4.92 -14.30 4.08
C LEU A 119 3.52 -14.90 4.21
N GLU A 120 3.39 -16.23 4.30
CA GLU A 120 2.10 -16.87 4.55
C GLU A 120 1.50 -16.50 5.91
N ALA A 121 2.32 -16.43 6.97
CA ALA A 121 1.88 -15.98 8.28
C ALA A 121 1.38 -14.53 8.27
N ILE A 122 2.10 -13.63 7.56
CA ILE A 122 1.68 -12.25 7.36
C ILE A 122 0.35 -12.21 6.59
N ALA A 123 0.20 -13.03 5.54
CA ALA A 123 -1.00 -13.04 4.70
C ALA A 123 -2.24 -13.38 5.52
N ARG A 124 -2.13 -14.35 6.43
CA ARG A 124 -3.18 -14.70 7.39
C ARG A 124 -3.44 -13.57 8.39
N ALA A 125 -2.40 -12.91 8.89
CA ALA A 125 -2.53 -11.84 9.87
C ALA A 125 -3.24 -10.58 9.32
N VAL A 126 -3.15 -10.35 8.01
CA VAL A 126 -3.75 -9.18 7.33
C VAL A 126 -4.93 -9.53 6.42
N ASP A 127 -5.36 -10.80 6.45
CA ASP A 127 -6.42 -11.35 5.60
C ASP A 127 -6.17 -11.18 4.08
N TYR A 128 -4.90 -11.23 3.66
CA TYR A 128 -4.51 -11.18 2.26
C TYR A 128 -4.60 -12.56 1.60
N ARG A 129 -5.81 -12.97 1.24
CA ARG A 129 -6.09 -14.30 0.64
C ARG A 129 -5.46 -14.56 -0.74
N TYR A 130 -4.95 -13.54 -1.43
CA TYR A 130 -4.39 -13.68 -2.78
C TYR A 130 -2.91 -14.07 -2.79
N TRP A 131 -2.26 -14.16 -1.61
CA TRP A 131 -0.84 -14.51 -1.50
C TRP A 131 -0.45 -15.79 -2.27
N PRO A 132 -1.14 -16.94 -2.13
CA PRO A 132 -0.74 -18.15 -2.87
C PRO A 132 -0.80 -17.98 -4.40
N LEU A 133 -1.75 -17.17 -4.89
CA LEU A 133 -1.88 -16.91 -6.32
C LEU A 133 -0.80 -15.91 -6.81
N GLN A 134 -0.45 -14.92 -5.99
CA GLN A 134 0.63 -13.99 -6.28
C GLN A 134 1.98 -14.69 -6.37
N LEU A 135 2.30 -15.54 -5.39
CA LEU A 135 3.55 -16.30 -5.37
C LEU A 135 3.69 -17.12 -6.66
N LYS A 136 2.67 -17.91 -7.01
CA LYS A 136 2.66 -18.69 -8.25
C LYS A 136 2.81 -17.82 -9.51
N SER A 137 2.14 -16.67 -9.55
CA SER A 137 2.25 -15.71 -10.67
C SER A 137 3.66 -15.15 -10.81
N ARG A 138 4.30 -14.85 -9.68
CA ARG A 138 5.65 -14.30 -9.60
C ARG A 138 6.69 -15.34 -10.05
N GLU A 139 6.69 -16.53 -9.45
CA GLU A 139 7.62 -17.62 -9.77
C GLU A 139 7.55 -18.02 -11.25
N ALA A 140 6.38 -17.91 -11.88
CA ALA A 140 6.22 -18.15 -13.31
C ALA A 140 6.77 -17.02 -14.20
N ALA A 141 6.75 -15.77 -13.71
CA ALA A 141 7.17 -14.59 -14.47
C ALA A 141 8.66 -14.26 -14.30
N GLU A 142 9.20 -14.48 -13.10
CA GLU A 142 10.57 -14.10 -12.70
C GLU A 142 11.67 -14.65 -13.62
N PRO A 143 11.64 -15.92 -14.09
CA PRO A 143 12.62 -16.44 -15.05
C PRO A 143 12.65 -15.70 -16.40
N HIS A 144 11.61 -14.92 -16.71
CA HIS A 144 11.41 -14.23 -17.98
C HIS A 144 11.64 -12.72 -17.88
N TRP A 145 12.00 -12.19 -16.71
CA TRP A 145 12.28 -10.77 -16.55
C TRP A 145 13.59 -10.39 -17.24
N SER A 146 13.49 -9.97 -18.50
CA SER A 146 14.60 -9.39 -19.25
C SER A 146 14.58 -7.87 -19.14
N GLY A 147 15.57 -7.29 -18.44
CA GLY A 147 15.74 -5.84 -18.32
C GLY A 147 15.01 -5.20 -17.12
N GLY A 148 15.36 -3.95 -16.81
CA GLY A 148 15.02 -3.31 -15.53
C GLY A 148 13.53 -2.99 -15.27
N SER A 149 12.66 -3.03 -16.28
CA SER A 149 11.24 -2.68 -16.13
C SER A 149 10.27 -3.87 -16.14
N ALA A 150 10.76 -5.08 -16.41
CA ALA A 150 9.90 -6.27 -16.56
C ALA A 150 9.16 -6.61 -15.24
N HIS A 151 9.85 -6.52 -14.11
CA HIS A 151 9.25 -6.70 -12.78
C HIS A 151 8.18 -5.64 -12.49
N SER A 152 8.46 -4.36 -12.74
CA SER A 152 7.50 -3.27 -12.51
C SER A 152 6.24 -3.42 -13.37
N HIS A 153 6.37 -3.82 -14.63
CA HIS A 153 5.21 -4.09 -15.50
C HIS A 153 4.39 -5.29 -15.01
N TRP A 154 5.06 -6.37 -14.58
CA TRP A 154 4.37 -7.52 -13.99
C TRP A 154 3.61 -7.11 -12.74
N LEU A 155 4.23 -6.33 -11.84
CA LEU A 155 3.61 -5.90 -10.59
C LEU A 155 2.40 -4.99 -10.85
N GLN A 156 2.51 -4.05 -11.78
CA GLN A 156 1.38 -3.20 -12.18
C GLN A 156 0.21 -4.02 -12.74
N ALA A 157 0.49 -4.98 -13.63
CA ALA A 157 -0.53 -5.85 -14.19
C ALA A 157 -1.16 -6.77 -13.13
N TRP A 158 -0.34 -7.28 -12.20
CA TRP A 158 -0.78 -8.11 -11.10
C TRP A 158 -1.70 -7.36 -10.15
N THR A 159 -1.30 -6.16 -9.70
CA THR A 159 -2.12 -5.32 -8.83
C THR A 159 -3.44 -4.95 -9.51
N ALA A 160 -3.43 -4.58 -10.79
CA ALA A 160 -4.67 -4.30 -11.53
C ALA A 160 -5.61 -5.52 -11.60
N ALA A 161 -5.06 -6.74 -11.77
CA ALA A 161 -5.84 -7.96 -11.77
C ALA A 161 -6.43 -8.28 -10.38
N ILE A 162 -5.71 -7.99 -9.30
CA ILE A 162 -6.22 -8.14 -7.93
C ILE A 162 -7.31 -7.10 -7.65
N ASP A 163 -7.11 -5.83 -8.04
CA ASP A 163 -8.11 -4.78 -7.90
C ASP A 163 -9.41 -5.14 -8.62
N ALA A 164 -9.33 -5.66 -9.84
CA ALA A 164 -10.50 -6.10 -10.60
C ALA A 164 -11.26 -7.26 -9.93
N ARG A 165 -10.55 -8.22 -9.32
CA ARG A 165 -11.16 -9.35 -8.60
C ARG A 165 -11.81 -8.90 -7.31
N ALA A 166 -11.08 -8.11 -6.51
CA ALA A 166 -11.57 -7.63 -5.22
C ALA A 166 -12.74 -6.65 -5.35
N GLY A 167 -12.78 -5.84 -6.42
CA GLY A 167 -13.90 -4.94 -6.69
C GLY A 167 -15.17 -5.62 -7.25
N ALA A 168 -15.09 -6.90 -7.62
CA ALA A 168 -16.22 -7.67 -8.15
C ALA A 168 -16.96 -8.50 -7.07
N GLU A 169 -16.48 -8.47 -5.83
CA GLU A 169 -17.04 -9.18 -4.68
C GLU A 169 -17.84 -8.26 -3.76
#